data_AF-K1TIZ2-F1
#
_entry.id   AF-K1TIZ2-F1
#
_cell.length_a   1.000
_cell.length_b   1.000
_cell.length_c   1.000
_cell.angle_alpha   90.00
_cell.angle_beta   90.00
_cell.angle_gamma   90.00
#
_symmetry.space_group_name_H-M   'P 1'
#
loop_
_entity.id
_entity.type
_entity.pdbx_description
1 polymer ?
#
loop_
_entity_poly.entity_id
_entity_poly.type
_entity_poly.pdbx_seq_one_letter_code
_entity_poly.pdbx_strand_id
1 'polypeptide(L)'
;MARILFLTDFSEAYARNLLLGIARYAHAVGQAWSLCRLPLSIRDKFGIEAVIDLAQKMRAEAVIGQFYNTDNVELFARNGIITIAQDFKARFTTIPNITGPHFLAGKMGAEYFVKKGFRHFAFYGTRDVVWSDERMQGFRETV
;
A
#
# COMPACT_ATOMS: atom_id res chain seq x y z
N MET A 1 8.83 -20.90 8.32
CA MET A 1 7.45 -20.40 8.23
C MET A 1 7.50 -18.91 8.47
N ALA A 2 7.31 -18.11 7.42
CA ALA A 2 7.41 -16.65 7.52
C ALA A 2 6.21 -16.08 8.30
N ARG A 3 6.43 -15.14 9.23
CA ARG A 3 5.37 -14.39 9.90
C ARG A 3 5.31 -12.95 9.38
N ILE A 4 4.21 -12.59 8.73
CA ILE A 4 4.02 -11.30 8.08
C ILE A 4 2.87 -10.56 8.75
N LEU A 5 3.12 -9.34 9.22
CA LEU A 5 2.08 -8.44 9.69
C LEU A 5 1.62 -7.52 8.56
N PHE A 6 0.31 -7.29 8.49
CA PHE A 6 -0.33 -6.34 7.59
C PHE A 6 -0.89 -5.16 8.37
N LEU A 7 -0.19 -4.03 8.36
CA LEU A 7 -0.64 -2.77 8.95
C LEU A 7 -1.41 -1.96 7.90
N THR A 8 -2.69 -2.25 7.73
CA THR A 8 -3.54 -1.61 6.70
C THR A 8 -5.00 -1.55 7.13
N ASP A 9 -5.77 -0.68 6.49
CA ASP A 9 -7.23 -0.70 6.61
C ASP A 9 -7.83 -1.84 5.75
N PHE A 10 -8.43 -2.84 6.41
CA PHE A 10 -9.11 -3.95 5.73
C PHE A 10 -10.57 -3.65 5.37
N SER A 11 -11.09 -2.47 5.71
CA SER A 11 -12.38 -1.97 5.23
C SER A 11 -12.36 -1.75 3.71
N GLU A 12 -11.19 -1.48 3.14
CA GLU A 12 -11.00 -1.26 1.71
C GLU A 12 -10.80 -2.56 0.92
N ALA A 13 -11.40 -2.62 -0.28
CA ALA A 13 -11.24 -3.76 -1.18
C ALA A 13 -9.78 -3.94 -1.63
N TYR A 14 -9.03 -2.85 -1.77
CA TYR A 14 -7.62 -2.87 -2.15
C TYR A 14 -6.78 -3.73 -1.19
N ALA A 15 -6.84 -3.43 0.11
CA ALA A 15 -6.08 -4.16 1.13
C ALA A 15 -6.47 -5.64 1.22
N ARG A 16 -7.78 -5.94 1.12
CA ARG A 16 -8.27 -7.33 1.08
C ARG A 16 -7.71 -8.08 -0.14
N ASN A 17 -7.74 -7.46 -1.31
CA ASN A 17 -7.25 -8.06 -2.54
C ASN A 17 -5.73 -8.26 -2.52
N LEU A 18 -4.97 -7.33 -1.93
CA LEU A 18 -3.54 -7.46 -1.73
C LEU A 18 -3.21 -8.67 -0.83
N LEU A 19 -3.87 -8.78 0.32
CA LEU A 19 -3.71 -9.91 1.23
C LEU A 19 -4.04 -11.24 0.54
N LEU A 20 -5.16 -11.29 -0.19
CA LEU A 20 -5.56 -12.49 -0.94
C LEU A 20 -4.55 -12.86 -2.03
N GLY A 21 -3.98 -11.87 -2.72
CA GLY A 21 -2.91 -12.09 -3.71
C GLY A 21 -1.67 -12.72 -3.08
N ILE A 22 -1.25 -12.19 -1.94
CA ILE A 22 -0.09 -12.71 -1.18
C ILE A 22 -0.36 -14.11 -0.63
N ALA A 23 -1.56 -14.37 -0.10
CA ALA A 23 -1.96 -15.68 0.37
C ALA A 23 -1.96 -16.73 -0.77
N ARG A 24 -2.50 -16.36 -1.95
CA ARG A 24 -2.46 -17.21 -3.15
C ARG A 24 -1.03 -17.50 -3.60
N TYR A 25 -0.16 -16.49 -3.60
CA TYR A 25 1.25 -16.67 -3.94
C TYR A 25 1.92 -17.66 -2.98
N ALA A 26 1.81 -17.44 -1.67
CA ALA A 26 2.40 -18.31 -0.65
C ALA A 26 1.94 -19.77 -0.81
N HIS A 27 0.64 -19.98 -1.03
CA HIS A 27 0.10 -21.31 -1.31
C HIS A 27 0.68 -21.92 -2.59
N ALA A 28 0.74 -21.16 -3.69
CA ALA A 28 1.24 -21.63 -4.97
C ALA A 28 2.72 -22.05 -4.93
N VAL A 29 3.55 -21.36 -4.15
CA VAL A 29 4.97 -21.70 -3.98
C VAL A 29 5.23 -22.71 -2.84
N GLY A 30 4.18 -23.29 -2.25
CA GLY A 30 4.29 -24.29 -1.18
C GLY A 30 4.83 -23.75 0.14
N GLN A 31 4.68 -22.45 0.39
CA GLN A 31 5.18 -21.80 1.60
C GLN A 31 4.07 -21.66 2.65
N ALA A 32 4.34 -22.13 3.86
CA ALA A 32 3.46 -21.93 5.01
C ALA A 32 3.73 -20.56 5.64
N TRP A 33 3.15 -19.49 5.09
CA TRP A 33 3.23 -18.14 5.67
C TRP A 33 2.09 -17.91 6.67
N SER A 34 2.41 -17.30 7.81
CA SER A 34 1.43 -16.78 8.77
C SER A 34 1.18 -15.31 8.46
N LEU A 35 -0.02 -14.99 7.98
CA LEU A 35 -0.41 -13.62 7.63
C LEU A 35 -1.33 -13.08 8.72
N CYS A 36 -0.85 -12.08 9.48
CA CYS A 36 -1.63 -11.48 10.56
C CYS A 36 -2.03 -10.05 10.22
N ARG A 37 -3.26 -9.68 10.57
CA ARG A 37 -3.81 -8.36 10.33
C ARG A 37 -3.58 -7.49 11.54
N LEU A 38 -3.06 -6.29 11.32
CA LEU A 38 -2.84 -5.30 12.35
C LEU A 38 -3.62 -4.01 12.02
N PRO A 39 -4.51 -3.54 12.90
CA PRO A 39 -5.28 -2.34 12.63
C PRO A 39 -4.39 -1.09 12.69
N LEU A 40 -4.64 -0.15 11.77
CA LEU A 40 -3.94 1.14 11.71
C LEU A 40 -3.98 1.92 13.03
N SER A 41 -5.04 1.75 13.82
CA SER A 41 -5.22 2.42 15.10
C SER A 41 -4.09 2.19 16.09
N ILE A 42 -3.31 1.10 15.95
CA ILE A 42 -2.13 0.88 16.80
C ILE A 42 -1.08 1.96 16.52
N ARG A 43 -0.71 2.15 15.26
CA ARG A 43 0.21 3.23 14.87
C ARG A 43 -0.40 4.59 15.20
N ASP A 44 -1.65 4.82 14.82
CA ASP A 44 -2.25 6.15 14.92
C ASP A 44 -2.41 6.62 16.37
N LYS A 45 -2.56 5.69 17.34
CA LYS A 45 -2.70 6.02 18.77
C LYS A 45 -1.39 5.95 19.54
N PHE A 46 -0.48 5.04 19.19
CA PHE A 46 0.67 4.70 20.01
C PHE A 46 2.03 4.86 19.29
N GLY A 47 2.02 5.35 18.06
CA GLY A 47 3.23 5.56 17.26
C GLY A 47 3.73 4.29 16.57
N ILE A 48 4.78 4.46 15.76
CA ILE A 48 5.35 3.36 14.98
C ILE A 48 6.12 2.37 15.89
N GLU A 49 6.66 2.85 17.00
CA GLU A 49 7.37 2.07 18.01
C GLU A 49 6.47 0.97 18.60
N ALA A 50 5.19 1.28 18.86
CA ALA A 50 4.23 0.28 19.34
C ALA A 50 3.97 -0.83 18.31
N VAL A 51 4.02 -0.51 17.02
CA VAL A 51 3.93 -1.51 15.94
C VAL A 51 5.15 -2.42 15.95
N ILE A 52 6.34 -1.87 16.20
CA ILE A 52 7.60 -2.63 16.27
C ILE A 52 7.62 -3.55 17.48
N ASP A 53 7.23 -3.04 18.66
CA ASP A 53 7.12 -3.84 19.88
C ASP A 53 6.20 -5.04 19.67
N LEU A 54 5.07 -4.81 19.00
CA LEU A 54 4.13 -5.88 18.69
C LEU A 54 4.70 -6.85 17.64
N ALA A 55 5.39 -6.34 16.61
CA ALA A 55 6.06 -7.17 15.62
C ALA A 55 7.11 -8.09 16.26
N GLN A 56 7.90 -7.58 17.21
CA GLN A 56 8.86 -8.37 17.98
C GLN A 56 8.17 -9.42 18.86
N LYS A 57 7.13 -9.04 19.61
CA LYS A 57 6.35 -9.96 20.44
C LYS A 57 5.75 -11.11 19.63
N MET A 58 5.27 -10.79 18.43
CA MET A 58 4.70 -11.77 17.49
C MET A 58 5.76 -12.52 16.67
N ARG A 59 7.05 -12.19 16.84
CA ARG A 59 8.18 -12.72 16.07
C ARG A 59 7.94 -12.62 14.56
N ALA A 60 7.45 -11.45 14.15
CA ALA A 60 7.24 -11.11 12.75
C ALA A 60 8.59 -10.96 12.03
N GLU A 61 8.70 -11.52 10.84
CA GLU A 61 9.86 -11.37 9.95
C GLU A 61 9.66 -10.23 8.96
N ALA A 62 8.40 -9.87 8.69
CA ALA A 62 8.07 -8.76 7.81
C ALA A 62 6.81 -8.00 8.25
N VAL A 63 6.78 -6.72 7.91
CA VAL A 63 5.59 -5.86 7.98
C VAL A 63 5.32 -5.26 6.60
N ILE A 64 4.11 -5.47 6.10
CA ILE A 64 3.57 -4.81 4.91
C ILE A 64 2.55 -3.80 5.41
N GLY A 65 2.69 -2.53 5.07
CA GLY A 65 1.80 -1.54 5.67
C GLY A 65 1.69 -0.19 4.98
N GLN A 66 0.62 0.51 5.33
CA GLN A 66 0.47 1.94 5.06
C GLN A 66 1.28 2.67 6.13
N PHE A 67 2.22 3.51 5.72
CA PHE A 67 3.07 4.30 6.62
C PHE A 67 3.01 5.77 6.21
N TYR A 68 2.96 6.67 7.19
CA TYR A 68 3.22 8.09 6.93
C TYR A 68 4.71 8.26 6.63
N ASN A 69 5.08 9.15 5.72
CA ASN A 69 6.50 9.42 5.44
C ASN A 69 7.24 10.07 6.64
N THR A 70 6.51 10.50 7.65
CA THR A 70 7.02 10.93 8.96
C THR A 70 7.26 9.77 9.94
N ASP A 71 6.74 8.58 9.65
CA ASP A 71 7.01 7.38 10.45
C ASP A 71 8.48 6.98 10.28
N ASN A 72 9.15 6.69 11.40
CA ASN A 72 10.54 6.22 11.38
C ASN A 72 10.60 4.72 10.99
N VAL A 73 10.33 4.42 9.72
CA VAL A 73 10.28 3.05 9.18
C VAL A 73 11.63 2.33 9.22
N GLU A 74 12.76 3.05 9.36
CA GLU A 74 14.08 2.43 9.52
C GLU A 74 14.21 1.60 10.81
N LEU A 75 13.41 1.91 11.82
CA LEU A 75 13.43 1.18 13.08
C LEU A 75 13.08 -0.30 12.88
N PHE A 76 12.25 -0.66 11.89
CA PHE A 76 11.99 -2.07 11.60
C PHE A 76 13.27 -2.80 11.17
N ALA A 77 14.05 -2.21 10.26
CA ALA A 77 15.31 -2.80 9.79
C ALA A 77 16.32 -2.94 10.94
N ARG A 78 16.41 -1.94 11.82
CA ARG A 78 17.26 -1.98 13.04
C ARG A 78 16.86 -3.11 14.00
N ASN A 79 15.61 -3.55 13.93
CA ASN A 79 15.07 -4.66 14.73
C ASN A 79 15.00 -5.99 13.94
N GLY A 80 15.64 -6.08 12.76
CA GLY A 80 15.69 -7.29 11.96
C GLY A 80 14.37 -7.64 11.26
N ILE A 81 13.48 -6.67 11.09
CA ILE A 81 12.15 -6.85 10.47
C ILE A 81 12.17 -6.22 9.08
N ILE A 82 11.79 -7.01 8.07
CA ILE A 82 11.66 -6.52 6.69
C ILE A 82 10.43 -5.62 6.61
N THR A 83 10.53 -4.48 5.93
CA THR A 83 9.38 -3.56 5.78
C THR A 83 9.13 -3.24 4.32
N ILE A 84 7.86 -3.33 3.94
CA ILE A 84 7.39 -3.00 2.59
C ILE A 84 6.21 -2.04 2.73
N ALA A 85 6.33 -0.87 2.11
CA ALA A 85 5.22 0.08 2.05
C ALA A 85 4.20 -0.38 1.00
N GLN A 86 2.91 -0.20 1.27
CA GLN A 86 1.88 -0.19 0.22
C GLN A 86 1.45 1.24 -0.09
N ASP A 87 0.72 1.43 -1.19
CA ASP A 87 0.13 2.72 -1.54
C ASP A 87 -0.62 3.39 -0.37
N PHE A 88 -0.23 4.63 -0.08
CA PHE A 88 -0.87 5.48 0.93
C PHE A 88 -0.73 6.97 0.58
N LYS A 89 0.17 7.72 1.26
CA LYS A 89 0.39 9.16 1.05
C LYS A 89 1.45 9.45 -0.01
N ALA A 90 2.70 9.06 0.24
CA ALA A 90 3.78 9.16 -0.73
C ALA A 90 4.66 7.90 -0.70
N ARG A 91 5.43 7.69 -1.77
CA ARG A 91 6.35 6.55 -1.86
C ARG A 91 7.56 6.75 -0.96
N PHE A 92 8.05 5.66 -0.40
CA PHE A 92 9.31 5.64 0.33
C PHE A 92 10.48 5.45 -0.63
N THR A 93 11.61 6.09 -0.36
CA THR A 93 12.88 5.85 -1.06
C THR A 93 13.78 4.88 -0.30
N THR A 94 13.52 4.67 0.99
CA THR A 94 14.32 3.86 1.91
C THR A 94 13.84 2.42 2.07
N ILE A 95 12.59 2.13 1.70
CA ILE A 95 12.01 0.79 1.72
C ILE A 95 11.26 0.49 0.40
N PRO A 96 11.12 -0.79 0.01
CA PRO A 96 10.34 -1.16 -1.17
C PRO A 96 8.88 -0.72 -1.07
N ASN A 97 8.26 -0.42 -2.22
CA ASN A 97 6.85 -0.04 -2.32
C ASN A 97 6.09 -1.04 -3.20
N ILE A 98 4.93 -1.51 -2.71
CA ILE A 98 3.91 -2.18 -3.51
C ILE A 98 2.94 -1.10 -3.99
N THR A 99 2.97 -0.82 -5.29
CA THR A 99 2.23 0.27 -5.92
C THR A 99 1.61 -0.17 -7.25
N GLY A 100 0.49 0.45 -7.62
CA GLY A 100 -0.13 0.28 -8.93
C GLY A 100 0.42 1.24 -10.00
N PRO A 101 0.21 0.96 -11.30
CA PRO A 101 0.56 1.87 -12.38
C PRO A 101 -0.49 3.01 -12.50
N HIS A 102 -0.53 3.89 -11.50
CA HIS A 102 -1.61 4.89 -11.34
C HIS A 102 -1.71 5.89 -12.49
N PHE A 103 -0.57 6.33 -13.04
CA PHE A 103 -0.55 7.15 -14.25
C PHE A 103 -1.28 6.47 -15.41
N LEU A 104 -0.96 5.21 -15.67
CA LEU A 104 -1.61 4.42 -16.72
C LEU A 104 -3.10 4.26 -16.45
N ALA A 105 -3.50 4.05 -15.20
CA ALA A 105 -4.92 3.98 -14.84
C ALA A 105 -5.67 5.28 -15.14
N GLY A 106 -5.07 6.44 -14.85
CA GLY A 106 -5.62 7.75 -15.20
C GLY A 106 -5.78 7.94 -16.70
N LYS A 107 -4.73 7.59 -17.46
CA LYS A 107 -4.72 7.62 -18.92
C LYS A 107 -5.80 6.70 -19.51
N MET A 108 -5.88 5.45 -19.07
CA MET A 108 -6.88 4.48 -19.53
C MET A 108 -8.31 4.97 -19.28
N GLY A 109 -8.55 5.59 -18.11
CA GLY A 109 -9.85 6.18 -17.78
C GLY A 109 -10.22 7.32 -18.73
N ALA A 110 -9.30 8.25 -18.99
CA ALA A 110 -9.52 9.35 -19.92
C ALA A 110 -9.70 8.87 -21.37
N GLU A 111 -8.82 7.98 -21.84
CA GLU A 111 -8.88 7.42 -23.20
C GLU A 111 -10.23 6.75 -23.49
N TYR A 112 -10.80 6.06 -22.49
CA TYR A 112 -12.11 5.42 -22.63
C TYR A 112 -13.20 6.44 -23.01
N PHE A 113 -13.27 7.57 -22.29
CA PHE A 113 -14.27 8.61 -22.56
C PHE A 113 -13.99 9.36 -23.87
N VAL A 114 -12.73 9.66 -24.17
CA VAL A 114 -12.34 10.28 -25.45
C VAL A 114 -12.75 9.39 -26.64
N LYS A 115 -12.48 8.08 -26.58
CA LYS A 115 -12.87 7.10 -27.62
C LYS A 115 -14.38 6.98 -27.78
N LYS A 116 -15.16 7.32 -26.76
CA LYS A 116 -16.63 7.35 -26.80
C LYS A 116 -17.19 8.70 -27.27
N GLY A 117 -16.33 9.67 -27.61
CA GLY A 117 -16.72 10.98 -28.15
C GLY A 117 -17.05 12.03 -27.09
N PHE A 118 -16.85 11.75 -25.80
CA PHE A 118 -17.02 12.76 -24.75
C PHE A 118 -15.95 13.85 -24.88
N ARG A 119 -16.37 15.11 -24.78
CA ARG A 119 -15.50 16.30 -24.92
C ARG A 119 -15.41 17.15 -23.66
N HIS A 120 -16.37 17.02 -22.74
CA HIS A 120 -16.44 17.78 -21.51
C HIS A 120 -16.65 16.83 -20.35
N PHE A 121 -15.56 16.50 -19.65
CA PHE A 121 -15.55 15.67 -18.46
C PHE A 121 -14.37 16.07 -17.59
N ALA A 122 -14.42 15.69 -16.32
CA ALA A 122 -13.45 16.15 -15.33
C ALA A 122 -12.86 14.97 -14.54
N PHE A 123 -11.66 15.18 -14.03
CA PHE A 123 -11.07 14.32 -13.03
C PHE A 123 -11.56 14.72 -11.64
N TYR A 124 -12.09 13.75 -10.90
CA TYR A 124 -12.41 13.88 -9.48
C TYR A 124 -11.54 12.92 -8.68
N GLY A 125 -10.73 13.45 -7.76
CA GLY A 125 -9.79 12.66 -6.98
C GLY A 125 -9.46 13.29 -5.63
N THR A 126 -8.58 12.63 -4.90
CA THR A 126 -8.08 13.05 -3.59
C THR A 126 -6.80 13.86 -3.76
N ARG A 127 -6.65 14.94 -3.00
CA ARG A 127 -5.42 15.75 -3.01
C ARG A 127 -4.37 15.15 -2.08
N ASP A 128 -3.10 15.44 -2.38
CA ASP A 128 -1.95 15.14 -1.52
C ASP A 128 -1.78 13.62 -1.26
N VAL A 129 -2.10 12.80 -2.26
CA VAL A 129 -1.89 11.36 -2.25
C VAL A 129 -1.38 10.90 -3.61
N VAL A 130 -0.20 10.28 -3.62
CA VAL A 130 0.58 9.97 -4.83
C VAL A 130 -0.23 9.21 -5.89
N TRP A 131 -1.06 8.25 -5.47
CA TRP A 131 -1.86 7.44 -6.39
C TRP A 131 -2.96 8.25 -7.09
N SER A 132 -3.49 9.30 -6.47
CA SER A 132 -4.50 10.17 -7.06
C SER A 132 -3.86 11.20 -7.96
N ASP A 133 -2.74 11.78 -7.51
CA ASP A 133 -1.98 12.77 -8.27
C ASP A 133 -1.46 12.18 -9.59
N GLU A 134 -0.96 10.94 -9.57
CA GLU A 134 -0.53 10.25 -10.79
C GLU A 134 -1.69 9.93 -11.73
N ARG A 135 -2.85 9.52 -11.21
CA ARG A 135 -4.05 9.33 -12.04
C ARG A 135 -4.50 10.65 -12.66
N MET A 136 -4.46 11.74 -11.90
CA MET A 136 -4.76 13.07 -12.39
C MET A 136 -3.80 13.48 -13.51
N GLN A 137 -2.51 13.18 -13.37
CA GLN A 137 -1.52 13.46 -14.41
C GLN A 137 -1.82 12.65 -15.68
N GLY A 138 -2.03 11.33 -15.55
CA GLY A 138 -2.37 10.48 -16.69
C GLY A 138 -3.66 10.91 -17.39
N PHE A 139 -4.66 11.37 -16.63
CA PHE A 139 -5.87 11.98 -17.16
C PHE A 139 -5.55 13.27 -17.94
N ARG A 140 -4.82 14.21 -17.32
CA ARG A 140 -4.49 15.53 -17.90
C ARG A 140 -3.68 15.43 -19.19
N GLU A 141 -2.78 14.46 -19.28
CA GLU A 141 -1.99 14.25 -20.50
C GLU A 141 -2.80 13.61 -21.65
N THR A 142 -4.02 13.17 -21.37
CA THR A 142 -4.90 12.52 -22.36
C THR A 142 -5.99 13.45 -22.89
N VAL A 143 -6.42 14.46 -22.11
CA VAL A 143 -7.59 15.32 -22.41
C VAL A 143 -7.21 16.70 -22.91
#